data_AF-A0A6H1P8R1-F1
#
_entry.id   AF-A0A6H1P8R1-F1
#
_cell.length_a   1.000
_cell.length_b   1.000
_cell.length_c   1.000
_cell.angle_alpha   90.00
_cell.angle_beta   90.00
_cell.angle_gamma   90.00
#
_symmetry.space_group_name_H-M   'P 1'
#
loop_
_entity.id
_entity.type
_entity.pdbx_description
1 polymer ?
#
loop_
_entity_poly.entity_id
_entity_poly.type
_entity_poly.pdbx_seq_one_letter_code
_entity_poly.pdbx_strand_id
1 'polypeptide(L)'
;MKMFMLKSLCLSALMLISVLVGMQLANDGIHKMKGYDDPNFQNAVSLNETDSDLRATFLGNDISSHDLEAKKKKLEEISAYNFFSSMGKKMSEGISGASEKIVDLIAD
;
A
#
# COMPACT_ATOMS: atom_id res chain seq x y z
N MET A 1 24.39 -28.48 -12.34
CA MET A 1 23.43 -28.59 -11.20
C MET A 1 23.85 -27.80 -9.97
N LYS A 2 25.05 -27.96 -9.40
CA LYS A 2 25.48 -27.23 -8.18
C LYS A 2 25.46 -25.70 -8.30
N MET A 3 25.88 -25.16 -9.45
CA MET A 3 25.85 -23.72 -9.72
C MET A 3 24.42 -23.17 -9.91
N PHE A 4 23.48 -24.01 -10.35
CA PHE A 4 22.06 -23.64 -10.45
C PHE A 4 21.41 -23.56 -9.06
N MET A 5 21.68 -24.55 -8.18
CA MET A 5 21.24 -24.50 -6.78
C MET A 5 21.82 -23.30 -6.03
N LEU A 6 23.09 -22.95 -6.26
CA LEU A 6 23.70 -21.77 -5.64
C LEU A 6 23.00 -20.47 -6.11
N LYS A 7 22.71 -20.36 -7.41
CA LYS A 7 21.97 -19.22 -7.97
C LYS A 7 20.54 -19.14 -7.40
N SER A 8 19.83 -20.26 -7.31
CA SER A 8 18.46 -20.25 -6.77
C SER A 8 18.45 -19.92 -5.28
N LEU A 9 19.39 -20.47 -4.50
CA LEU A 9 19.54 -20.16 -3.08
C LEU A 9 19.84 -18.67 -2.87
N CYS A 10 20.73 -18.10 -3.68
CA CYS A 10 21.07 -16.68 -3.62
C CYS A 10 19.86 -15.81 -4.00
N LEU A 11 19.09 -16.20 -5.02
CA LEU A 11 17.87 -15.50 -5.42
C LEU A 11 16.79 -15.57 -4.32
N SER A 12 16.59 -16.74 -3.71
CA SER A 12 15.69 -16.90 -2.57
C SER A 12 16.12 -16.06 -1.37
N ALA A 13 17.42 -15.99 -1.07
CA ALA A 13 17.94 -15.14 -0.01
C ALA A 13 17.69 -13.65 -0.28
N LEU A 14 17.90 -13.19 -1.52
CA LEU A 14 17.62 -11.80 -1.92
C LEU A 14 16.13 -11.46 -1.78
N MET A 15 15.23 -12.38 -2.17
CA MET A 15 13.79 -12.21 -2.00
C MET A 15 13.41 -12.13 -0.51
N LEU A 16 14.01 -12.98 0.33
CA LEU A 16 13.79 -12.97 1.78
C LEU A 16 14.21 -11.63 2.40
N ILE A 17 15.38 -11.11 2.03
CA ILE A 17 15.88 -9.80 2.49
C ILE A 17 14.92 -8.69 2.04
N SER A 18 14.46 -8.72 0.79
CA SER A 18 13.53 -7.73 0.25
C SER A 18 12.23 -7.66 1.04
N VAL A 19 11.69 -8.82 1.43
CA VAL A 19 10.47 -8.91 2.27
C VAL A 19 10.73 -8.35 3.67
N LEU A 20 11.84 -8.73 4.32
CA LEU A 20 12.17 -8.26 5.66
C LEU A 20 12.38 -6.74 5.71
N VAL A 21 13.07 -6.18 4.70
CA VAL A 21 13.25 -4.74 4.55
C VAL A 21 11.91 -4.06 4.30
N GLY A 22 11.04 -4.64 3.46
CA GLY A 22 9.69 -4.12 3.22
C GLY A 22 8.84 -4.07 4.49
N MET A 23 8.93 -5.09 5.34
CA MET A 23 8.25 -5.11 6.64
C MET A 23 8.76 -4.03 7.59
N GLN A 24 10.07 -3.80 7.67
CA GLN A 24 10.64 -2.73 8.48
C GLN A 24 10.20 -1.36 7.98
N LEU A 25 10.29 -1.12 6.66
CA LEU A 25 9.88 0.15 6.06
C LEU A 25 8.38 0.43 6.28
N ALA A 26 7.54 -0.60 6.20
CA ALA A 26 6.12 -0.48 6.50
C ALA A 26 5.86 -0.21 7.99
N ASN A 27 6.57 -0.88 8.89
CA ASN A 27 6.46 -0.65 10.33
C ASN A 27 6.86 0.79 10.68
N ASP A 28 7.98 1.28 10.16
CA ASP A 28 8.46 2.64 10.39
C ASP A 28 7.54 3.68 9.76
N GLY A 29 7.00 3.39 8.57
CA GLY A 29 5.98 4.21 7.92
C GLY A 29 4.72 4.33 8.77
N ILE A 30 4.23 3.22 9.34
CA ILE A 30 3.08 3.22 10.25
C ILE A 30 3.40 3.95 11.56
N HIS A 31 4.60 3.77 12.11
CA HIS A 31 5.03 4.45 13.33
C HIS A 31 5.05 5.98 13.15
N LYS A 32 5.63 6.44 12.03
CA LYS A 32 5.70 7.85 11.64
C LYS A 32 4.32 8.44 11.32
N MET A 33 3.43 7.66 10.69
CA MET A 33 2.05 8.10 10.39
C MET A 33 1.17 8.17 11.63
N LYS A 34 1.41 7.31 12.63
CA LYS A 34 0.69 7.37 13.90
C LYS A 34 1.20 8.53 14.76
N GLY A 35 2.46 8.94 14.57
CA GLY A 35 3.05 10.15 15.16
C GLY A 35 3.80 9.91 16.47
N TYR A 36 4.13 8.66 16.82
CA TYR A 36 4.55 8.25 18.18
C TYR A 36 5.80 8.99 18.73
N ASP A 37 6.58 9.63 17.86
CA ASP A 37 7.75 10.46 18.20
C ASP A 37 7.44 11.95 18.44
N ASP A 38 6.18 12.38 18.33
CA ASP A 38 5.79 13.77 18.61
C ASP A 38 5.60 13.97 20.12
N PRO A 39 6.33 14.87 20.81
CA PRO A 39 6.09 15.19 22.22
C PRO A 39 4.70 15.78 22.47
N ASN A 40 3.99 16.17 21.41
CA ASN A 40 2.58 16.55 21.40
C ASN A 40 1.70 15.38 20.89
N PHE A 41 2.03 14.12 21.23
CA PHE A 41 1.19 12.96 20.96
C PHE A 41 -0.15 13.09 21.68
N GLN A 42 -1.01 13.92 21.12
CA GLN A 42 -2.41 14.00 21.43
C GLN A 42 -2.95 12.67 20.93
N ASN A 43 -3.05 11.71 21.86
CA ASN A 43 -4.09 10.71 21.82
C ASN A 43 -5.31 11.41 21.23
N ALA A 44 -5.79 10.98 20.06
CA ALA A 44 -6.91 11.61 19.35
C ALA A 44 -8.22 11.63 20.16
N VAL A 45 -8.16 11.21 21.43
CA VAL A 45 -9.11 11.50 22.49
C VAL A 45 -8.32 11.90 23.73
N SER A 46 -8.23 13.19 24.01
CA SER A 46 -7.99 13.69 25.37
C SER A 46 -9.28 13.48 26.17
N LEU A 47 -9.39 12.32 26.83
CA LEU A 47 -10.39 12.12 27.89
C LEU A 47 -9.92 12.94 29.10
N ASN A 48 -10.26 14.23 29.11
CA ASN A 48 -10.15 15.01 30.33
C ASN A 48 -11.35 14.60 31.21
N GLU A 49 -11.11 13.74 32.18
CA GLU A 49 -12.02 13.48 33.29
C GLU A 49 -12.18 14.77 34.10
N THR A 50 -13.14 15.62 33.72
CA THR A 50 -13.69 16.64 34.59
C THR A 50 -15.13 16.88 34.18
N ASP A 51 -16.04 16.51 35.08
CA ASP A 51 -17.44 16.91 35.19
C ASP A 51 -18.28 17.08 33.91
N SER A 52 -19.15 16.08 33.73
CA SER A 52 -20.56 16.21 33.33
C SER A 52 -20.97 16.89 32.02
N ASP A 53 -20.09 17.21 31.05
CA ASP A 53 -20.53 17.56 29.69
C ASP A 53 -19.41 17.37 28.65
N LEU A 54 -19.41 16.20 28.01
CA LEU A 54 -18.51 15.85 26.90
C LEU A 54 -18.89 16.60 25.62
N ARG A 55 -18.39 17.84 25.45
CA ARG A 55 -18.37 18.56 24.17
C ARG A 55 -16.96 18.61 23.62
N ALA A 56 -16.60 17.58 22.82
CA ALA A 56 -15.38 17.59 22.03
C ALA A 56 -15.63 18.34 20.71
N THR A 57 -15.30 19.64 20.69
CA THR A 57 -15.25 20.45 19.47
C THR A 57 -14.04 20.04 18.64
N PHE A 58 -14.23 19.15 17.66
CA PHE A 58 -13.26 18.94 16.59
C PHE A 58 -13.64 19.84 15.40
N LEU A 59 -12.85 20.90 15.22
CA LEU A 59 -12.72 21.65 13.96
C LEU A 59 -14.00 22.28 13.36
N GLY A 60 -14.85 22.90 14.19
CA GLY A 60 -15.71 24.03 13.78
C GLY A 60 -16.67 23.81 12.60
N ASN A 61 -16.87 22.59 12.12
CA ASN A 61 -17.85 22.27 11.09
C ASN A 61 -18.33 20.84 11.31
N ASP A 62 -19.62 20.69 11.62
CA ASP A 62 -20.31 19.42 11.73
C ASP A 62 -20.24 18.66 10.40
N ILE A 63 -19.21 17.82 10.23
CA ILE A 63 -19.16 16.88 9.11
C ILE A 63 -19.07 15.48 9.69
N SER A 64 -20.22 14.82 9.65
CA SER A 64 -20.45 13.42 10.00
C SER A 64 -19.29 12.53 9.52
N SER A 65 -18.76 11.75 10.47
CA SER A 65 -17.62 10.83 10.37
C SER A 65 -17.75 9.76 9.28
N HIS A 66 -18.93 9.60 8.70
CA HIS A 66 -19.22 8.69 7.60
C HIS A 66 -18.60 9.12 6.24
N ASP A 67 -18.27 10.41 6.04
CA ASP A 67 -17.86 10.92 4.73
C ASP A 67 -16.33 10.86 4.46
N LEU A 68 -15.51 10.81 5.51
CA LEU A 68 -14.05 10.72 5.39
C LEU A 68 -13.56 9.35 4.91
N GLU A 69 -14.21 8.28 5.39
CA GLU A 69 -13.90 6.91 5.00
C GLU A 69 -14.29 6.65 3.53
N ALA A 70 -15.45 7.16 3.11
CA ALA A 70 -15.90 7.10 1.72
C ALA A 70 -14.97 7.86 0.77
N LYS A 71 -14.46 9.04 1.17
CA LYS A 71 -13.49 9.81 0.37
C LYS A 71 -12.12 9.15 0.30
N LYS A 72 -11.62 8.58 1.40
CA LYS A 72 -10.37 7.81 1.40
C LYS A 72 -10.45 6.61 0.47
N LYS A 73 -11.55 5.85 0.55
CA LYS A 73 -11.78 4.69 -0.31
C LYS A 73 -11.80 5.06 -1.80
N LYS A 74 -12.44 6.16 -2.17
CA LYS A 74 -12.42 6.66 -3.56
C LYS A 74 -11.02 7.08 -4.03
N LEU A 75 -10.21 7.71 -3.17
CA LEU A 75 -8.84 8.12 -3.52
C LEU A 75 -7.91 6.90 -3.70
N GLU A 76 -8.07 5.88 -2.86
CA GLU A 76 -7.34 4.63 -2.95
C GLU A 76 -7.74 3.84 -4.21
N GLU A 77 -9.04 3.79 -4.51
CA GLU A 77 -9.55 3.17 -5.73
C GLU A 77 -9.03 3.86 -7.00
N ILE A 78 -9.03 5.19 -7.07
CA ILE A 78 -8.55 5.93 -8.25
C ILE A 78 -7.03 5.76 -8.45
N SER A 79 -6.25 5.73 -7.37
CA SER A 79 -4.79 5.60 -7.44
C SER A 79 -4.33 4.17 -7.74
N ALA A 80 -4.90 3.18 -7.06
CA ALA A 80 -4.62 1.77 -7.29
C ALA A 80 -5.09 1.35 -8.69
N TYR A 81 -6.27 1.80 -9.12
CA TYR A 81 -6.80 1.49 -10.45
C TYR A 81 -5.88 2.05 -11.55
N ASN A 82 -5.34 3.26 -11.43
CA ASN A 82 -4.48 3.81 -12.49
C ASN A 82 -3.11 3.12 -12.56
N PHE A 83 -2.47 2.85 -11.42
CA PHE A 83 -1.16 2.21 -11.38
C PHE A 83 -1.22 0.72 -11.76
N PHE A 84 -2.13 -0.06 -11.17
CA PHE A 84 -2.28 -1.47 -11.53
C PHE A 84 -2.85 -1.65 -12.94
N SER A 85 -3.78 -0.80 -13.40
CA SER A 85 -4.31 -0.90 -14.76
C SER A 85 -3.26 -0.54 -15.81
N SER A 86 -2.45 0.50 -15.60
CA SER A 86 -1.38 0.85 -16.55
C SER A 86 -0.30 -0.25 -16.62
N MET A 87 0.09 -0.83 -15.48
CA MET A 87 1.02 -1.96 -15.43
C MET A 87 0.43 -3.23 -16.06
N GLY A 88 -0.83 -3.55 -15.73
CA GLY A 88 -1.55 -4.70 -16.27
C GLY A 88 -1.77 -4.59 -17.77
N LYS A 89 -2.09 -3.39 -18.27
CA LYS A 89 -2.24 -3.12 -19.71
C LYS A 89 -0.94 -3.37 -20.46
N LYS A 90 0.17 -2.85 -19.94
CA LYS A 90 1.49 -3.04 -20.56
C LYS A 90 1.93 -4.51 -20.55
N MET A 91 1.61 -5.24 -19.47
CA MET A 91 1.86 -6.67 -19.38
C MET A 91 1.00 -7.46 -20.38
N SER A 92 -0.29 -7.13 -20.48
CA SER A 92 -1.22 -7.79 -21.38
C SER A 92 -0.85 -7.55 -22.85
N GLU A 93 -0.46 -6.33 -23.21
CA GLU A 93 0.04 -5.99 -24.56
C GLU A 93 1.29 -6.82 -24.91
N GLY A 94 2.22 -7.00 -23.96
CA GLY A 94 3.39 -7.85 -24.15
C GLY A 94 3.05 -9.33 -24.37
N ILE A 95 2.09 -9.86 -23.61
CA ILE A 95 1.63 -11.25 -23.72
C ILE A 95 0.88 -11.48 -25.04
N SER A 96 -0.01 -10.55 -25.41
CA SER A 96 -0.76 -10.60 -26.66
C SER A 96 0.19 -10.54 -27.86
N GLY A 97 1.14 -9.60 -27.89
CA GLY A 97 2.11 -9.50 -28.98
C GLY A 97 3.07 -10.69 -29.07
N ALA A 98 3.40 -11.33 -27.94
CA ALA A 98 4.16 -12.58 -27.95
C ALA A 98 3.32 -13.74 -28.51
N SER A 99 2.05 -13.84 -28.11
CA SER A 99 1.14 -14.88 -28.58
C SER A 99 0.88 -14.78 -30.08
N GLU A 100 0.65 -13.57 -30.59
CA GLU A 100 0.42 -13.28 -32.00
C GLU A 100 1.62 -13.71 -32.86
N LYS A 101 2.85 -13.36 -32.43
CA LYS A 101 4.08 -13.82 -33.08
C LYS A 101 4.26 -15.32 -33.07
N ILE A 102 3.85 -16.00 -32.00
CA ILE A 102 3.94 -17.47 -31.90
C ILE A 102 2.94 -18.12 -32.85
N VAL A 103 1.73 -17.58 -32.94
CA VAL A 103 0.70 -18.07 -33.85
C VAL A 103 1.13 -17.88 -35.30
N ASP A 104 1.64 -16.71 -35.66
CA ASP A 104 2.16 -16.43 -37.01
C ASP A 104 3.31 -17.38 -37.38
N LEU A 105 4.21 -17.70 -36.45
CA LEU A 105 5.34 -18.62 -36.70
C LEU A 105 4.96 -20.09 -36.87
N ILE A 106 3.75 -20.47 -36.44
CA ILE A 106 3.23 -21.85 -36.54
C ILE A 106 2.27 -21.97 -37.73
N ALA A 107 1.61 -20.87 -38.10
CA ALA A 107 0.67 -20.81 -39.22
C ALA A 107 1.35 -20.64 -40.59
N ASP A 108 2.60 -20.13 -40.62
CA ASP A 108 3.49 -20.06 -41.79
C ASP A 108 4.43 -21.29 -41.86
#